data_AF-A0A968TSW0-F1
#
_entry.id   AF-A0A968TSW0-F1
#
_cell.length_a   1.000
_cell.length_b   1.000
_cell.length_c   1.000
_cell.angle_alpha   90.00
_cell.angle_beta   90.00
_cell.angle_gamma   90.00
#
_symmetry.space_group_name_H-M   'P 1'
#
loop_
_entity.id
_entity.type
_entity.pdbx_description
1 polymer ?
#
loop_
_entity_poly.entity_id
_entity_poly.type
_entity_poly.pdbx_seq_one_letter_code
_entity_poly.pdbx_strand_id
1 'polypeptide(L)'
;MKKITSLPDKQCRELTEIRRRLGVTQTALANSTSLSQASISNCLAGKPVAAETVSRLLAALAEDIDHRRVSGQFAAEEARSLVRQIEDARHATGLWTPETPVVARPGGRMPVQAINRLPRPALERDLLAVLDYHPSSMAVDGPPQVGKSTLLEVFRRAAEERGFRVLFFDCSGLVTLEEQTARLFQELASALAEEWGLAPATRPVIDGLAFSRWLIGRRRAAAHRPGMIIVDQLTDLHIETLQHFMSALRALHNERGSTNLSFAIARCPRSTKHQSWMRESKAYLHPTIEVPWLSESEVQQLARLQPDLVWPDALLAELYALLLGQPYLTHFSLLLDPKPVSIAAVQSVALACHGAFRTFYNAIEHIFDDAKLRYCATQLYTQQINNQPGHYEAGYQLLKALCLIACNGKLIDSSFYSNIFEQLAQGPIEL
;
A
#
# COMPACT_ATOMS: atom_id res chain seq x y z
N MET A 1 17.03 -12.67 28.52
CA MET A 1 17.61 -11.41 29.05
C MET A 1 17.15 -10.25 28.18
N LYS A 2 16.70 -9.12 28.74
CA LYS A 2 16.33 -7.94 27.93
C LYS A 2 17.60 -7.32 27.36
N LYS A 3 17.71 -7.17 26.04
CA LYS A 3 18.84 -6.48 25.38
C LYS A 3 18.79 -5.00 25.80
N ILE A 4 19.84 -4.51 26.46
CA ILE A 4 19.98 -3.11 26.83
C ILE A 4 20.67 -2.38 25.66
N THR A 5 20.23 -1.17 25.36
CA THR A 5 20.78 -0.33 24.29
C THR A 5 20.75 1.14 24.70
N SER A 6 21.51 1.97 23.99
CA SER A 6 21.53 3.42 24.13
C SER A 6 21.56 4.06 22.74
N LEU A 7 20.80 5.14 22.57
CA LEU A 7 20.86 5.96 21.36
C LEU A 7 22.12 6.84 21.41
N PRO A 8 22.83 7.04 20.28
CA PRO A 8 23.90 8.03 20.25
C PRO A 8 23.35 9.46 20.37
N ASP A 9 24.17 10.38 20.86
CA ASP A 9 23.79 11.77 21.17
C ASP A 9 23.08 12.49 20.02
N LYS A 10 23.52 12.26 18.79
CA LYS A 10 22.93 12.86 17.59
C LYS A 10 21.45 12.47 17.48
N GLN A 11 21.15 11.18 17.56
CA GLN A 11 19.80 10.63 17.47
C GLN A 11 18.93 11.07 18.66
N CYS A 12 19.50 11.19 19.86
CA CYS A 12 18.78 11.73 21.02
C CYS A 12 18.28 13.16 20.79
N ARG A 13 19.12 14.02 20.19
CA ARG A 13 18.75 15.39 19.83
C ARG A 13 17.68 15.42 18.74
N GLU A 14 17.85 14.59 17.70
CA GLU A 14 16.88 14.47 16.60
C GLU A 14 15.50 14.01 17.12
N LEU A 15 15.44 12.97 17.94
CA LEU A 15 14.16 12.50 18.51
C LEU A 15 13.52 13.52 19.45
N THR A 16 14.33 14.26 20.20
CA THR A 16 13.83 15.36 21.04
C THR A 16 13.22 16.46 20.19
N GLU A 17 13.84 16.81 19.07
CA GLU A 17 13.34 17.79 18.12
C GLU A 17 12.07 17.30 17.42
N ILE A 18 12.02 16.04 16.96
CA ILE A 18 10.83 15.42 16.37
C ILE A 18 9.66 15.51 17.36
N ARG A 19 9.86 15.07 18.61
CA ARG A 19 8.83 15.16 19.66
C ARG A 19 8.33 16.60 19.84
N ARG A 20 9.27 17.57 19.87
CA ARG A 20 8.95 18.99 20.03
C ARG A 20 8.12 19.52 18.85
N ARG A 21 8.47 19.16 17.61
CA ARG A 21 7.73 19.53 16.40
C ARG A 21 6.35 18.91 16.33
N LEU A 22 6.21 17.66 16.77
CA LEU A 22 4.91 17.04 16.93
C LEU A 22 4.11 17.71 18.08
N GLY A 23 4.73 18.48 18.97
CA GLY A 23 4.03 19.03 20.13
C GLY A 23 3.46 17.96 21.06
N VAL A 24 4.02 16.74 21.02
CA VAL A 24 3.55 15.62 21.84
C VAL A 24 4.32 15.62 23.17
N THR A 25 3.60 15.57 24.28
CA THR A 25 4.21 15.52 25.61
C THR A 25 4.74 14.11 25.91
N GLN A 26 5.68 13.98 26.86
CA GLN A 26 6.12 12.66 27.32
C GLN A 26 4.95 11.86 27.92
N THR A 27 3.99 12.54 28.56
CA THR A 27 2.76 11.93 29.07
C THR A 27 1.92 11.33 27.95
N ALA A 28 1.71 12.07 26.86
CA ALA A 28 0.95 11.58 25.72
C ALA A 28 1.63 10.38 25.04
N LEU A 29 2.96 10.43 24.87
CA LEU A 29 3.73 9.30 24.35
C LEU A 29 3.70 8.09 25.30
N ALA A 30 3.78 8.30 26.61
CA ALA A 30 3.69 7.23 27.60
C ALA A 30 2.36 6.48 27.47
N ASN A 31 1.26 7.22 27.33
CA ASN A 31 -0.07 6.66 27.16
C ASN A 31 -0.21 5.89 25.83
N SER A 32 0.29 6.43 24.72
CA SER A 32 0.15 5.79 23.41
C SER A 32 1.06 4.56 23.21
N THR A 33 2.21 4.51 23.89
CA THR A 33 3.18 3.41 23.76
C THR A 33 3.08 2.36 24.86
N SER A 34 2.31 2.64 25.93
CA SER A 34 2.32 1.90 27.19
C SER A 34 3.71 1.85 27.86
N LEU A 35 4.55 2.86 27.64
CA LEU A 35 5.85 3.02 28.28
C LEU A 35 5.75 3.98 29.47
N SER A 36 6.63 3.84 30.47
CA SER A 36 6.70 4.84 31.54
C SER A 36 7.36 6.13 31.05
N GLN A 37 6.93 7.29 31.58
CA GLN A 37 7.56 8.57 31.26
C GLN A 37 9.07 8.57 31.55
N ALA A 38 9.49 7.90 32.62
CA ALA A 38 10.89 7.72 32.96
C ALA A 38 11.66 6.97 31.86
N SER A 39 11.06 5.93 31.27
CA SER A 39 11.68 5.19 30.17
C SER A 39 11.85 6.04 28.92
N ILE A 40 10.84 6.85 28.58
CA ILE A 40 10.90 7.80 27.46
C ILE A 40 11.97 8.87 27.73
N SER A 41 12.00 9.41 28.94
CA SER A 41 13.01 10.40 29.35
C SER A 41 14.43 9.82 29.25
N ASN A 42 14.63 8.58 29.70
CA ASN A 42 15.90 7.88 29.58
C ASN A 42 16.31 7.66 28.11
N CYS A 43 15.38 7.25 27.22
CA CYS A 43 15.65 7.14 25.79
C CYS A 43 16.14 8.47 25.19
N LEU A 44 15.40 9.56 25.45
CA LEU A 44 15.69 10.88 24.91
C LEU A 44 16.98 11.48 25.48
N ALA A 45 17.39 11.07 26.68
CA ALA A 45 18.63 11.45 27.31
C ALA A 45 19.83 10.54 26.95
N GLY A 46 19.65 9.57 26.06
CA GLY A 46 20.72 8.63 25.66
C GLY A 46 21.12 7.63 26.74
N LYS A 47 20.31 7.50 27.81
CA LYS A 47 20.60 6.56 28.89
C LYS A 47 20.30 5.12 28.47
N PRO A 48 21.01 4.13 29.05
CA PRO A 48 20.73 2.72 28.77
C PRO A 48 19.29 2.34 29.12
N VAL A 49 18.60 1.74 28.15
CA VAL A 49 17.19 1.31 28.25
C VAL A 49 17.01 -0.04 27.58
N ALA A 50 15.88 -0.70 27.79
CA ALA A 50 15.56 -1.90 27.04
C ALA A 50 15.37 -1.56 25.55
N ALA A 51 15.90 -2.41 24.67
CA ALA A 51 15.72 -2.36 23.23
C ALA A 51 14.27 -2.11 22.79
N GLU A 52 13.35 -2.86 23.39
CA GLU A 52 11.92 -2.76 23.11
C GLU A 52 11.36 -1.35 23.39
N THR A 53 11.86 -0.68 24.43
CA THR A 53 11.47 0.69 24.78
C THR A 53 11.81 1.67 23.66
N VAL A 54 13.02 1.56 23.10
CA VAL A 54 13.44 2.41 21.98
C VAL A 54 12.61 2.12 20.74
N SER A 55 12.43 0.85 20.39
CA SER A 55 11.62 0.44 19.23
C SER A 55 10.18 0.94 19.30
N ARG A 56 9.52 0.80 20.46
CA ARG A 56 8.14 1.26 20.67
C ARG A 56 8.03 2.79 20.60
N LEU A 57 9.00 3.52 21.16
CA LEU A 57 9.05 4.98 21.05
C LEU A 57 9.20 5.43 19.59
N LEU A 58 10.15 4.84 18.85
CA LEU A 58 10.38 5.16 17.43
C LEU A 58 9.14 4.85 16.57
N ALA A 59 8.46 3.73 16.82
CA ALA A 59 7.25 3.35 16.09
C ALA A 59 6.11 4.35 16.34
N ALA A 60 5.86 4.75 17.59
CA ALA A 60 4.80 5.71 17.90
C ALA A 60 5.08 7.11 17.32
N LEU A 61 6.34 7.56 17.30
CA LEU A 61 6.69 8.82 16.65
C LEU A 61 6.46 8.76 15.14
N ALA A 62 6.78 7.64 14.48
CA ALA A 62 6.52 7.46 13.05
C ALA A 62 5.02 7.44 12.73
N GLU A 63 4.23 6.74 13.55
CA GLU A 63 2.76 6.70 13.45
C GLU A 63 2.15 8.11 13.61
N ASP A 64 2.62 8.91 14.57
CA ASP A 64 2.13 10.28 14.76
C ASP A 64 2.51 11.21 13.61
N ILE A 65 3.71 11.05 13.02
CA ILE A 65 4.12 11.79 11.80
C ILE A 65 3.19 11.46 10.63
N ASP A 66 2.90 10.18 10.40
CA ASP A 66 2.05 9.77 9.28
C ASP A 66 0.60 10.27 9.47
N HIS A 67 0.05 10.17 10.68
CA HIS A 67 -1.26 10.73 10.99
C HIS A 67 -1.34 12.25 10.73
N ARG A 68 -0.29 13.00 11.08
CA ARG A 68 -0.21 14.45 10.83
C ARG A 68 -0.02 14.81 9.37
N ARG A 69 0.71 13.99 8.62
CA ARG A 69 0.81 14.12 7.17
C ARG A 69 -0.56 13.93 6.52
N VAL A 70 -1.28 12.87 6.89
CA VAL A 70 -2.62 12.57 6.36
C VAL A 70 -3.63 13.67 6.71
N SER A 71 -3.54 14.26 7.91
CA SER A 71 -4.40 15.38 8.32
C SER A 71 -3.94 16.76 7.80
N GLY A 72 -2.90 16.82 6.95
CA GLY A 72 -2.41 18.06 6.34
C GLY A 72 -1.66 19.00 7.31
N GLN A 73 -1.31 18.52 8.51
CA GLN A 73 -0.53 19.29 9.49
C GLN A 73 0.96 19.35 9.15
N PHE A 74 1.46 18.39 8.36
CA PHE A 74 2.81 18.43 7.79
C PHE A 74 2.77 18.40 6.27
N ALA A 75 3.67 19.17 5.66
CA ALA A 75 4.00 19.00 4.25
C ALA A 75 4.64 17.61 4.03
N ALA A 76 4.39 17.01 2.86
CA ALA A 76 4.90 15.67 2.55
C ALA A 76 6.44 15.57 2.65
N GLU A 77 7.16 16.62 2.24
CA GLU A 77 8.62 16.68 2.35
C GLU A 77 9.12 16.74 3.80
N GLU A 78 8.44 17.52 4.64
CA GLU A 78 8.75 17.58 6.08
C GLU A 78 8.51 16.22 6.74
N ALA A 79 7.35 15.58 6.47
CA ALA A 79 7.05 14.26 7.00
C ALA A 79 8.10 13.22 6.57
N ARG A 80 8.53 13.23 5.30
CA ARG A 80 9.60 12.34 4.80
C ARG A 80 10.92 12.56 5.53
N SER A 81 11.32 13.81 5.76
CA SER A 81 12.55 14.16 6.49
C SER A 81 12.52 13.66 7.94
N LEU A 82 11.38 13.83 8.63
CA LEU A 82 11.21 13.36 10.01
C LEU A 82 11.22 11.82 10.10
N VAL A 83 10.57 11.13 9.15
CA VAL A 83 10.59 9.66 9.08
C VAL A 83 12.01 9.15 8.84
N ARG A 84 12.78 9.78 7.94
CA ARG A 84 14.19 9.42 7.69
C ARG A 84 15.05 9.53 8.96
N GLN A 85 14.84 10.55 9.78
CA GLN A 85 15.53 10.69 11.07
C GLN A 85 15.16 9.57 12.06
N ILE A 86 13.90 9.11 12.06
CA ILE A 86 13.49 7.95 12.86
C ILE A 86 14.16 6.68 12.36
N GLU A 87 14.28 6.50 11.05
CA GLU A 87 14.97 5.36 10.44
C GLU A 87 16.47 5.38 10.78
N ASP A 88 17.14 6.53 10.67
CA ASP A 88 18.53 6.71 11.09
C ASP A 88 18.71 6.37 12.58
N ALA A 89 17.79 6.81 13.44
CA ALA A 89 17.79 6.45 14.85
C ALA A 89 17.61 4.95 15.08
N ARG A 90 16.75 4.30 14.28
CA ARG A 90 16.54 2.86 14.33
C ARG A 90 17.79 2.09 13.89
N HIS A 91 18.48 2.53 12.85
CA HIS A 91 19.74 1.95 12.39
C HIS A 91 20.87 2.12 13.42
N ALA A 92 21.01 3.31 13.99
CA ALA A 92 22.09 3.65 14.93
C ALA A 92 22.09 2.79 16.20
N THR A 93 20.92 2.27 16.60
CA THR A 93 20.79 1.48 17.84
C THR A 93 21.15 0.01 17.67
N GLY A 94 21.38 -0.47 16.44
CA GLY A 94 21.57 -1.89 16.15
C GLY A 94 20.39 -2.76 16.60
N LEU A 95 19.23 -2.14 16.86
CA LEU A 95 17.97 -2.80 17.20
C LEU A 95 17.23 -3.22 15.95
N TRP A 96 17.55 -2.61 14.82
CA TRP A 96 17.25 -3.18 13.52
C TRP A 96 18.23 -4.33 13.26
N THR A 97 17.98 -5.45 13.90
CA THR A 97 18.25 -6.73 13.25
C THR A 97 17.05 -7.02 12.33
N PRO A 98 17.25 -7.51 11.11
CA PRO A 98 16.18 -8.08 10.28
C PRO A 98 15.28 -9.10 11.02
N GLU A 99 15.73 -9.55 12.19
CA GLU A 99 15.20 -10.62 13.03
C GLU A 99 14.26 -10.17 14.16
N THR A 100 14.11 -8.86 14.47
CA THR A 100 13.13 -8.46 15.50
C THR A 100 11.71 -8.66 14.95
N PRO A 101 10.85 -9.49 15.57
CA PRO A 101 9.48 -9.71 15.12
C PRO A 101 8.71 -8.40 15.05
N VAL A 102 8.34 -7.95 13.85
CA VAL A 102 7.46 -6.78 13.68
C VAL A 102 6.05 -7.28 13.42
N VAL A 103 5.09 -6.99 14.31
CA VAL A 103 3.68 -7.10 13.98
C VAL A 103 3.28 -5.82 13.27
N ALA A 104 3.10 -5.89 11.95
CA ALA A 104 2.64 -4.75 11.17
C ALA A 104 1.20 -4.42 11.56
N ARG A 105 0.87 -3.13 11.67
CA ARG A 105 -0.53 -2.67 11.80
C ARG A 105 -1.13 -2.42 10.41
N PRO A 106 -2.47 -2.49 10.28
CA PRO A 106 -3.14 -2.10 9.06
C PRO A 106 -2.94 -0.60 8.79
N GLY A 107 -2.90 -0.20 7.52
CA GLY A 107 -2.91 1.22 7.13
C GLY A 107 -1.79 1.63 6.17
N GLY A 108 -0.85 0.75 5.88
CA GLY A 108 0.24 1.02 4.95
C GLY A 108 0.82 -0.22 4.29
N ARG A 109 1.91 -0.04 3.56
CA ARG A 109 2.71 -1.15 3.03
C ARG A 109 3.20 -2.01 4.18
N MET A 110 2.99 -3.31 4.10
CA MET A 110 3.44 -4.23 5.13
C MET A 110 4.95 -4.45 4.98
N PRO A 111 5.76 -4.28 6.04
CA PRO A 111 7.19 -4.60 5.98
C PRO A 111 7.41 -6.08 5.63
N VAL A 112 8.40 -6.37 4.78
CA VAL A 112 8.70 -7.75 4.35
C VAL A 112 9.02 -8.69 5.53
N GLN A 113 9.65 -8.14 6.56
CA GLN A 113 10.03 -8.86 7.79
C GLN A 113 8.91 -8.94 8.84
N ALA A 114 7.70 -8.45 8.53
CA ALA A 114 6.62 -8.51 9.49
C ALA A 114 6.19 -9.97 9.73
N ILE A 115 6.06 -10.37 10.99
CA ILE A 115 5.71 -11.76 11.34
C ILE A 115 4.31 -12.13 10.92
N ASN A 116 3.42 -11.14 10.87
CA ASN A 116 2.06 -11.25 10.41
C ASN A 116 1.91 -10.93 8.91
N ARG A 117 3.01 -10.96 8.15
CA ARG A 117 2.96 -10.97 6.69
C ARG A 117 2.69 -12.37 6.20
N LEU A 118 1.60 -12.54 5.46
CA LEU A 118 1.36 -13.77 4.73
C LEU A 118 2.22 -13.81 3.46
N PRO A 119 3.18 -14.74 3.33
CA PRO A 119 3.92 -14.93 2.09
C PRO A 119 2.99 -15.45 0.99
N ARG A 120 3.22 -15.05 -0.27
CA ARG A 120 2.49 -15.56 -1.43
C ARG A 120 3.46 -16.14 -2.47
N PRO A 121 4.00 -17.36 -2.24
CA PRO A 121 5.17 -17.85 -2.96
C PRO A 121 5.01 -17.90 -4.48
N ALA A 122 3.82 -18.25 -5.00
CA ALA A 122 3.58 -18.28 -6.44
C ALA A 122 3.66 -16.87 -7.06
N LEU A 123 2.94 -15.90 -6.49
CA LEU A 123 2.98 -14.51 -6.96
C LEU A 123 4.37 -13.90 -6.79
N GLU A 124 5.01 -14.13 -5.64
CA GLU A 124 6.36 -13.64 -5.35
C GLU A 124 7.37 -14.22 -6.34
N ARG A 125 7.31 -15.52 -6.64
CA ARG A 125 8.18 -16.15 -7.64
C ARG A 125 8.00 -15.52 -9.01
N ASP A 126 6.75 -15.37 -9.47
CA ASP A 126 6.45 -14.86 -10.81
C ASP A 126 6.85 -13.38 -10.95
N LEU A 127 6.68 -12.61 -9.87
CA LEU A 127 7.13 -11.23 -9.76
C LEU A 127 8.67 -11.12 -9.80
N LEU A 128 9.37 -11.96 -9.03
CA LEU A 128 10.83 -11.93 -8.93
C LEU A 128 11.53 -12.43 -10.21
N ALA A 129 10.90 -13.33 -10.96
CA ALA A 129 11.40 -13.79 -12.25
C ALA A 129 11.59 -12.63 -13.26
N VAL A 130 10.87 -11.52 -13.11
CA VAL A 130 11.00 -10.33 -13.97
C VAL A 130 12.38 -9.67 -13.86
N LEU A 131 13.07 -9.84 -12.72
CA LEU A 131 14.42 -9.32 -12.52
C LEU A 131 15.47 -10.04 -13.39
N ASP A 132 15.18 -11.25 -13.86
CA ASP A 132 16.07 -12.03 -14.72
C ASP A 132 16.04 -11.54 -16.18
N TYR A 133 14.98 -10.84 -16.58
CA TYR A 133 14.76 -10.38 -17.97
C TYR A 133 15.05 -8.89 -18.17
N HIS A 134 16.02 -8.35 -17.45
CA HIS A 134 16.39 -6.94 -17.52
C HIS A 134 16.95 -6.54 -18.91
N PRO A 135 16.57 -5.37 -19.48
CA PRO A 135 15.57 -4.41 -18.99
C PRO A 135 14.12 -4.84 -19.28
N SER A 136 13.24 -4.63 -18.29
CA SER A 136 11.84 -5.08 -18.30
C SER A 136 10.87 -4.02 -17.80
N SER A 137 9.58 -4.16 -18.11
CA SER A 137 8.53 -3.23 -17.64
C SER A 137 7.30 -4.06 -17.29
N MET A 138 6.91 -4.09 -16.02
CA MET A 138 5.83 -4.95 -15.54
C MET A 138 4.72 -4.15 -14.84
N ALA A 139 3.55 -4.76 -14.75
CA ALA A 139 2.44 -4.26 -13.95
C ALA A 139 2.13 -5.21 -12.79
N VAL A 140 1.68 -4.64 -11.68
CA VAL A 140 1.08 -5.36 -10.55
C VAL A 140 -0.35 -4.87 -10.40
N ASP A 141 -1.30 -5.70 -10.81
CA ASP A 141 -2.71 -5.38 -10.86
C ASP A 141 -3.46 -5.95 -9.68
N GLY A 142 -4.57 -5.32 -9.31
CA GLY A 142 -5.51 -5.88 -8.37
C GLY A 142 -6.36 -4.79 -7.69
N PRO A 143 -7.40 -5.20 -6.96
CA PRO A 143 -8.28 -4.28 -6.24
C PRO A 143 -7.52 -3.41 -5.20
N PRO A 144 -8.14 -2.35 -4.67
CA PRO A 144 -7.56 -1.58 -3.58
C PRO A 144 -7.19 -2.47 -2.38
N GLN A 145 -6.06 -2.17 -1.73
CA GLN A 145 -5.66 -2.76 -0.45
C GLN A 145 -5.46 -4.30 -0.45
N VAL A 146 -5.19 -4.90 -1.61
CA VAL A 146 -4.93 -6.35 -1.72
C VAL A 146 -3.48 -6.79 -1.46
N GLY A 147 -2.61 -5.85 -1.05
CA GLY A 147 -1.19 -6.13 -0.80
C GLY A 147 -0.24 -5.86 -1.97
N LYS A 148 -0.66 -5.13 -3.01
CA LYS A 148 0.21 -4.72 -4.13
C LYS A 148 1.47 -3.99 -3.67
N SER A 149 1.32 -2.98 -2.81
CA SER A 149 2.44 -2.21 -2.24
C SER A 149 3.41 -3.09 -1.46
N THR A 150 2.88 -4.09 -0.74
CA THR A 150 3.69 -5.08 -0.01
C THR A 150 4.48 -5.96 -0.98
N LEU A 151 3.87 -6.44 -2.07
CA LEU A 151 4.58 -7.21 -3.11
C LEU A 151 5.64 -6.38 -3.82
N LEU A 152 5.37 -5.11 -4.13
CA LEU A 152 6.35 -4.19 -4.70
C LEU A 152 7.53 -3.93 -3.76
N GLU A 153 7.30 -3.91 -2.45
CA GLU A 153 8.37 -3.80 -1.46
C GLU A 153 9.24 -5.08 -1.40
N VAL A 154 8.64 -6.28 -1.54
CA VAL A 154 9.40 -7.53 -1.72
C VAL A 154 10.27 -7.46 -2.97
N PHE A 155 9.68 -7.03 -4.09
CA PHE A 155 10.39 -6.86 -5.35
C PHE A 155 11.53 -5.83 -5.28
N ARG A 156 11.29 -4.69 -4.61
CA ARG A 156 12.29 -3.64 -4.37
C ARG A 156 13.54 -4.21 -3.71
N ARG A 157 13.36 -4.93 -2.59
CA ARG A 157 14.48 -5.52 -1.84
C ARG A 157 15.27 -6.52 -2.68
N ALA A 158 14.56 -7.43 -3.37
CA ALA A 158 15.22 -8.41 -4.22
C ALA A 158 15.98 -7.75 -5.40
N ALA A 159 15.46 -6.65 -5.95
CA ALA A 159 16.17 -5.88 -6.97
C ALA A 159 17.46 -5.25 -6.40
N GLU A 160 17.40 -4.63 -5.23
CA GLU A 160 18.56 -4.04 -4.55
C GLU A 160 19.62 -5.10 -4.23
N GLU A 161 19.22 -6.26 -3.73
CA GLU A 161 20.10 -7.41 -3.47
C GLU A 161 20.81 -7.90 -4.75
N ARG A 162 20.15 -7.78 -5.90
CA ARG A 162 20.72 -8.08 -7.23
C ARG A 162 21.54 -6.92 -7.82
N GLY A 163 21.78 -5.86 -7.05
CA GLY A 163 22.65 -4.75 -7.42
C GLY A 163 21.98 -3.65 -8.25
N PHE A 164 20.64 -3.63 -8.34
CA PHE A 164 19.92 -2.56 -8.99
C PHE A 164 20.00 -1.26 -8.18
N ARG A 165 19.97 -0.12 -8.87
CA ARG A 165 19.59 1.15 -8.26
C ARG A 165 18.09 1.31 -8.37
N VAL A 166 17.40 1.31 -7.25
CA VAL A 166 15.93 1.30 -7.22
C VAL A 166 15.43 2.64 -6.72
N LEU A 167 14.47 3.23 -7.43
CA LEU A 167 13.63 4.30 -6.89
C LEU A 167 12.23 3.73 -6.65
N PHE A 168 11.73 3.86 -5.43
CA PHE A 168 10.33 3.61 -5.10
C PHE A 168 9.60 4.95 -4.99
N PHE A 169 8.65 5.20 -5.89
CA PHE A 169 7.90 6.45 -5.96
C PHE A 169 6.42 6.19 -5.67
N ASP A 170 5.93 6.75 -4.56
CA ASP A 170 4.52 6.67 -4.18
C ASP A 170 3.79 7.92 -4.69
N CYS A 171 2.77 7.73 -5.52
CA CYS A 171 1.93 8.81 -6.02
C CYS A 171 0.86 9.25 -5.01
N SER A 172 0.76 8.61 -3.83
CA SER A 172 -0.18 9.00 -2.79
C SER A 172 0.11 10.42 -2.30
N GLY A 173 -0.88 11.31 -2.41
CA GLY A 173 -0.75 12.72 -2.06
C GLY A 173 -0.50 13.69 -3.23
N LEU A 174 -0.46 13.20 -4.48
CA LEU A 174 -0.38 14.02 -5.69
C LEU A 174 -1.77 14.33 -6.34
N VAL A 175 -2.85 14.34 -5.55
CA VAL A 175 -4.25 14.55 -6.00
C VAL A 175 -4.60 16.07 -5.91
N THR A 176 -5.33 16.81 -6.78
CA THR A 176 -6.51 16.60 -7.65
C THR A 176 -6.63 17.63 -8.81
N LEU A 177 -5.57 18.30 -9.27
CA LEU A 177 -5.70 19.36 -10.30
C LEU A 177 -4.85 19.12 -11.56
N GLU A 178 -5.41 19.49 -12.72
CA GLU A 178 -4.83 19.38 -14.07
C GLU A 178 -3.41 19.95 -14.17
N GLU A 179 -3.15 21.02 -13.41
CA GLU A 179 -1.88 21.76 -13.34
C GLU A 179 -0.73 20.97 -12.68
N GLN A 180 -0.97 19.77 -12.14
CA GLN A 180 0.05 19.01 -11.41
C GLN A 180 0.87 18.02 -12.25
N THR A 181 0.62 17.92 -13.56
CA THR A 181 1.42 17.03 -14.43
C THR A 181 2.91 17.40 -14.39
N ALA A 182 3.24 18.69 -14.48
CA ALA A 182 4.63 19.13 -14.36
C ALA A 182 5.21 18.86 -12.97
N ARG A 183 4.39 18.99 -11.93
CA ARG A 183 4.80 18.71 -10.55
C ARG A 183 5.16 17.23 -10.37
N LEU A 184 4.36 16.30 -10.91
CA LEU A 184 4.67 14.87 -10.88
C LEU A 184 6.08 14.58 -11.44
N PHE A 185 6.37 15.07 -12.64
CA PHE A 185 7.65 14.82 -13.28
C PHE A 185 8.81 15.56 -12.62
N GLN A 186 8.56 16.75 -12.05
CA GLN A 186 9.54 17.47 -11.25
C GLN A 186 9.89 16.71 -9.96
N GLU A 187 8.90 16.21 -9.23
CA GLU A 187 9.10 15.42 -8.01
C GLU A 187 9.80 14.10 -8.33
N LEU A 188 9.40 13.42 -9.42
CA LEU A 188 10.04 12.19 -9.87
C LEU A 188 11.49 12.42 -10.32
N ALA A 189 11.77 13.50 -11.05
CA ALA A 189 13.14 13.86 -11.45
C ALA A 189 14.02 14.20 -10.24
N SER A 190 13.46 14.91 -9.26
CA SER A 190 14.18 15.28 -8.04
C SER A 190 14.50 14.04 -7.20
N ALA A 191 13.53 13.14 -7.03
CA ALA A 191 13.75 11.87 -6.34
C ALA A 191 14.78 10.99 -7.04
N LEU A 192 14.76 10.90 -8.37
CA LEU A 192 15.78 10.19 -9.15
C LEU A 192 17.17 10.83 -9.02
N ALA A 193 17.23 12.17 -9.00
CA ALA A 193 18.48 12.89 -8.84
C ALA A 193 19.12 12.62 -7.47
N GLU A 194 18.32 12.66 -6.40
CA GLU A 194 18.77 12.33 -5.06
C GLU A 194 19.18 10.85 -4.95
N GLU A 195 18.26 9.93 -5.28
CA GLU A 195 18.46 8.49 -5.06
C GLU A 195 19.59 7.92 -5.92
N TRP A 196 19.72 8.37 -7.17
CA TRP A 196 20.72 7.84 -8.10
C TRP A 196 21.96 8.73 -8.22
N GLY A 197 22.01 9.86 -7.51
CA GLY A 197 23.11 10.83 -7.62
C GLY A 197 23.22 11.46 -9.01
N LEU A 198 22.09 11.67 -9.69
CA LEU A 198 22.08 12.32 -11.00
C LEU A 198 22.15 13.84 -10.82
N ALA A 199 22.77 14.53 -11.76
CA ALA A 199 22.71 15.98 -11.79
C ALA A 199 21.24 16.44 -11.98
N PRO A 200 20.79 17.44 -11.21
CA PRO A 200 19.40 17.88 -11.20
C PRO A 200 18.94 18.32 -12.58
N ALA A 201 17.63 18.26 -12.80
CA ALA A 201 17.03 18.83 -13.97
C ALA A 201 17.07 20.36 -13.87
N THR A 202 17.60 21.02 -14.92
CA THR A 202 17.86 22.46 -14.92
C THR A 202 16.69 23.30 -15.44
N ARG A 203 15.62 22.66 -15.91
CA ARG A 203 14.44 23.35 -16.44
C ARG A 203 13.46 23.69 -15.33
N PRO A 204 12.83 24.88 -15.36
CA PRO A 204 11.85 25.30 -14.35
C PRO A 204 10.54 24.51 -14.41
N VAL A 205 10.19 23.98 -15.58
CA VAL A 205 9.02 23.12 -15.81
C VAL A 205 9.48 21.87 -16.55
N ILE A 206 9.13 20.71 -16.01
CA ILE A 206 9.45 19.41 -16.60
C ILE A 206 8.13 18.72 -16.91
N ASP A 207 7.76 18.65 -18.19
CA ASP A 207 6.70 17.76 -18.66
C ASP A 207 7.25 16.34 -18.90
N GLY A 208 6.38 15.40 -19.31
CA GLY A 208 6.78 14.01 -19.53
C GLY A 208 7.83 13.81 -20.63
N LEU A 209 7.83 14.66 -21.66
CA LEU A 209 8.82 14.59 -22.74
C LEU A 209 10.17 15.14 -22.30
N ALA A 210 10.16 16.26 -21.57
CA ALA A 210 11.34 16.84 -20.95
C ALA A 210 11.96 15.89 -19.93
N PHE A 211 11.12 15.24 -19.11
CA PHE A 211 11.52 14.23 -18.14
C PHE A 211 12.22 13.05 -18.81
N SER A 212 11.57 12.44 -19.81
CA SER A 212 12.14 11.27 -20.51
C SER A 212 13.47 11.61 -21.18
N ARG A 213 13.57 12.74 -21.88
CA ARG A 213 14.83 13.22 -22.49
C ARG A 213 15.92 13.45 -21.46
N TRP A 214 15.59 14.08 -20.34
CA TRP A 214 16.54 14.30 -19.24
C TRP A 214 17.05 12.96 -18.70
N LEU A 215 16.16 12.02 -18.38
CA LEU A 215 16.54 10.73 -17.81
C LEU A 215 17.39 9.90 -18.78
N ILE A 216 17.01 9.84 -20.07
CA ILE A 216 17.78 9.16 -21.12
C ILE A 216 19.19 9.77 -21.22
N GLY A 217 19.28 11.10 -21.28
CA GLY A 217 20.56 11.81 -21.37
C GLY A 217 21.48 11.52 -20.17
N ARG A 218 20.93 11.57 -18.95
CA ARG A 218 21.70 11.29 -17.72
C ARG A 218 22.13 9.83 -17.61
N ARG A 219 21.30 8.90 -18.10
CA ARG A 219 21.60 7.46 -18.07
C ARG A 219 22.62 7.06 -19.13
N ARG A 220 22.55 7.60 -20.35
CA ARG A 220 23.53 7.29 -21.41
C ARG A 220 24.93 7.84 -21.11
N ALA A 221 25.00 8.98 -20.44
CA ALA A 221 26.27 9.65 -20.15
C ALA A 221 27.12 8.96 -19.07
N ALA A 222 26.59 7.96 -18.36
CA ALA A 222 27.35 7.25 -17.33
C ALA A 222 27.16 5.74 -17.44
N ALA A 223 28.22 4.99 -17.12
CA ALA A 223 28.20 3.54 -17.01
C ALA A 223 27.42 3.14 -15.74
N HIS A 224 26.09 3.24 -15.82
CA HIS A 224 25.24 3.03 -14.65
C HIS A 224 24.88 1.56 -14.48
N ARG A 225 24.78 1.15 -13.21
CA ARG A 225 24.10 -0.07 -12.77
C ARG A 225 22.66 -0.12 -13.34
N PRO A 226 22.08 -1.32 -13.52
CA PRO A 226 20.68 -1.45 -13.90
C PRO A 226 19.79 -0.61 -12.97
N GLY A 227 18.92 0.21 -13.57
CA GLY A 227 18.01 1.10 -12.85
C GLY A 227 16.61 0.51 -12.81
N MET A 228 15.94 0.58 -11.67
CA MET A 228 14.55 0.17 -11.50
C MET A 228 13.72 1.33 -10.95
N ILE A 229 12.63 1.67 -11.63
CA ILE A 229 11.65 2.64 -11.12
C ILE A 229 10.39 1.88 -10.77
N ILE A 230 10.05 1.88 -9.49
CA ILE A 230 8.83 1.30 -8.94
C ILE A 230 7.86 2.44 -8.67
N VAL A 231 6.66 2.37 -9.24
CA VAL A 231 5.63 3.39 -9.06
C VAL A 231 4.38 2.77 -8.44
N ASP A 232 3.99 3.29 -7.27
CA ASP A 232 2.81 2.85 -6.53
C ASP A 232 1.70 3.91 -6.56
N GLN A 233 0.45 3.47 -6.40
CA GLN A 233 -0.75 4.31 -6.41
C GLN A 233 -0.88 5.23 -7.64
N LEU A 234 -0.37 4.81 -8.80
CA LEU A 234 -0.36 5.63 -10.01
C LEU A 234 -1.79 6.07 -10.41
N THR A 235 -2.79 5.22 -10.14
CA THR A 235 -4.22 5.46 -10.42
C THR A 235 -4.87 6.56 -9.57
N ASP A 236 -4.13 7.13 -8.62
CA ASP A 236 -4.59 8.27 -7.81
C ASP A 236 -4.43 9.59 -8.59
N LEU A 237 -3.68 9.57 -9.69
CA LEU A 237 -3.50 10.71 -10.57
C LEU A 237 -4.72 10.96 -11.47
N HIS A 238 -4.84 12.22 -11.92
CA HIS A 238 -5.81 12.60 -12.95
C HIS A 238 -5.54 11.85 -14.26
N ILE A 239 -6.60 11.58 -15.05
CA ILE A 239 -6.51 10.75 -16.26
C ILE A 239 -5.56 11.33 -17.32
N GLU A 240 -5.50 12.65 -17.45
CA GLU A 240 -4.58 13.32 -18.39
C GLU A 240 -3.15 13.20 -17.91
N THR A 241 -2.89 13.39 -16.61
CA THR A 241 -1.57 13.16 -16.01
C THR A 241 -1.11 11.72 -16.24
N LEU A 242 -2.01 10.75 -16.14
CA LEU A 242 -1.73 9.34 -16.48
C LEU A 242 -1.36 9.14 -17.96
N GLN A 243 -2.04 9.84 -18.88
CA GLN A 243 -1.71 9.79 -20.31
C GLN A 243 -0.32 10.38 -20.60
N HIS A 244 0.02 11.50 -19.95
CA HIS A 244 1.36 12.08 -20.02
C HIS A 244 2.43 11.16 -19.43
N PHE A 245 2.15 10.55 -18.27
CA PHE A 245 3.02 9.56 -17.65
C PHE A 245 3.29 8.37 -18.57
N MET A 246 2.25 7.83 -19.21
CA MET A 246 2.40 6.72 -20.16
C MET A 246 3.16 7.12 -21.42
N SER A 247 2.97 8.34 -21.91
CA SER A 247 3.74 8.85 -23.04
C SER A 247 5.24 8.92 -22.70
N ALA A 248 5.58 9.39 -21.50
CA ALA A 248 6.95 9.40 -20.99
C ALA A 248 7.50 7.98 -20.80
N LEU A 249 6.71 7.08 -20.21
CA LEU A 249 7.07 5.68 -20.01
C LEU A 249 7.34 4.99 -21.34
N ARG A 250 6.51 5.22 -22.36
CA ARG A 250 6.71 4.66 -23.71
C ARG A 250 8.02 5.13 -24.32
N ALA A 251 8.34 6.42 -24.19
CA ALA A 251 9.62 6.95 -24.67
C ALA A 251 10.81 6.28 -23.95
N LEU A 252 10.72 6.09 -22.63
CA LEU A 252 11.74 5.41 -21.83
C LEU A 252 11.85 3.92 -22.15
N HIS A 253 10.72 3.25 -22.36
CA HIS A 253 10.64 1.84 -22.72
C HIS A 253 11.31 1.56 -24.07
N ASN A 254 11.10 2.43 -25.06
CA ASN A 254 11.76 2.30 -26.37
C ASN A 254 13.29 2.48 -26.27
N GLU A 255 13.76 3.16 -25.24
CA GLU A 255 15.17 3.45 -25.00
C GLU A 255 15.80 2.56 -23.92
N ARG A 256 15.08 1.55 -23.43
CA ARG A 256 15.49 0.73 -22.28
C ARG A 256 16.78 -0.03 -22.49
N GLY A 257 17.07 -0.45 -23.73
CA GLY A 257 18.32 -1.14 -24.08
C GLY A 257 19.55 -0.24 -23.93
N SER A 258 19.43 1.06 -24.26
CA SER A 258 20.52 2.02 -24.15
C SER A 258 20.63 2.65 -22.76
N THR A 259 19.53 2.64 -21.98
CA THR A 259 19.46 3.23 -20.64
C THR A 259 19.57 2.21 -19.50
N ASN A 260 19.50 0.91 -19.80
CA ASN A 260 19.50 -0.18 -18.82
C ASN A 260 18.47 0.07 -17.71
N LEU A 261 17.24 0.42 -18.10
CA LEU A 261 16.16 0.89 -17.22
C LEU A 261 14.98 -0.09 -17.22
N SER A 262 14.46 -0.38 -16.02
CA SER A 262 13.27 -1.20 -15.82
C SER A 262 12.20 -0.48 -15.00
N PHE A 263 10.95 -0.95 -15.14
CA PHE A 263 9.79 -0.37 -14.48
C PHE A 263 8.92 -1.44 -13.82
N ALA A 264 8.37 -1.11 -12.65
CA ALA A 264 7.32 -1.87 -11.99
C ALA A 264 6.21 -0.93 -11.56
N ILE A 265 4.97 -1.17 -12.00
CA ILE A 265 3.87 -0.23 -11.76
C ILE A 265 2.71 -0.95 -11.08
N ALA A 266 2.32 -0.53 -9.88
CA ALA A 266 1.05 -0.95 -9.29
C ALA A 266 -0.11 -0.19 -9.91
N ARG A 267 -1.14 -0.92 -10.33
CA ARG A 267 -2.35 -0.36 -10.93
C ARG A 267 -3.58 -0.79 -10.15
N CYS A 268 -4.53 0.13 -9.99
CA CYS A 268 -5.77 -0.08 -9.27
C CYS A 268 -6.89 0.72 -9.95
N PRO A 269 -7.67 0.13 -10.87
CA PRO A 269 -8.67 0.91 -11.61
C PRO A 269 -9.68 1.53 -10.63
N ARG A 270 -9.89 2.86 -10.72
CA ARG A 270 -10.87 3.59 -9.90
C ARG A 270 -12.13 3.98 -10.68
N SER A 271 -12.03 4.01 -12.01
CA SER A 271 -13.09 4.39 -12.95
C SER A 271 -13.00 3.60 -14.25
N THR A 272 -14.05 3.64 -15.07
CA THR A 272 -14.07 3.09 -16.44
C THR A 272 -12.98 3.72 -17.32
N LYS A 273 -12.73 5.03 -17.17
CA LYS A 273 -11.62 5.73 -17.85
C LYS A 273 -10.26 5.16 -17.44
N HIS A 274 -10.02 4.92 -16.15
CA HIS A 274 -8.81 4.25 -15.67
C HIS A 274 -8.68 2.83 -16.22
N GLN A 275 -9.78 2.08 -16.36
CA GLN A 275 -9.76 0.75 -16.94
C GLN A 275 -9.41 0.75 -18.43
N SER A 276 -9.94 1.70 -19.22
CA SER A 276 -9.53 1.86 -20.63
C SER A 276 -8.03 2.09 -20.72
N TRP A 277 -7.53 3.03 -19.90
CA TRP A 277 -6.10 3.31 -19.80
C TRP A 277 -5.27 2.09 -19.38
N MET A 278 -5.76 1.28 -18.43
CA MET A 278 -5.08 0.04 -18.03
C MET A 278 -5.01 -0.97 -19.16
N ARG A 279 -6.06 -1.09 -19.98
CA ARG A 279 -6.07 -1.97 -21.16
C ARG A 279 -5.07 -1.51 -22.21
N GLU A 280 -5.04 -0.22 -22.52
CA GLU A 280 -4.13 0.37 -23.49
C GLU A 280 -2.65 0.26 -23.06
N SER A 281 -2.38 0.33 -21.76
CA SER A 281 -1.01 0.22 -21.21
C SER A 281 -0.44 -1.21 -21.21
N LYS A 282 -1.25 -2.26 -21.40
CA LYS A 282 -0.78 -3.67 -21.41
C LYS A 282 0.29 -3.94 -22.45
N ALA A 283 0.29 -3.22 -23.57
CA ALA A 283 1.30 -3.37 -24.61
C ALA A 283 2.73 -3.04 -24.15
N TYR A 284 2.88 -2.27 -23.07
CA TYR A 284 4.18 -1.79 -22.57
C TYR A 284 4.53 -2.34 -21.18
N LEU A 285 3.58 -2.99 -20.52
CA LEU A 285 3.70 -3.50 -19.15
C LEU A 285 3.44 -5.01 -19.15
N HIS A 286 4.51 -5.77 -19.41
CA HIS A 286 4.51 -7.22 -19.43
C HIS A 286 5.71 -7.80 -18.64
N PRO A 287 5.50 -8.77 -17.75
CA PRO A 287 4.21 -9.40 -17.43
C PRO A 287 3.29 -8.50 -16.60
N THR A 288 2.01 -8.87 -16.54
CA THR A 288 1.06 -8.33 -15.57
C THR A 288 0.87 -9.38 -14.48
N ILE A 289 1.22 -9.05 -13.24
CA ILE A 289 1.02 -9.90 -12.06
C ILE A 289 -0.29 -9.49 -11.38
N GLU A 290 -1.30 -10.35 -11.43
CA GLU A 290 -2.60 -10.10 -10.80
C GLU A 290 -2.57 -10.54 -9.32
N VAL A 291 -2.96 -9.64 -8.42
CA VAL A 291 -2.96 -9.86 -6.98
C VAL A 291 -4.40 -10.09 -6.50
N PRO A 292 -4.79 -11.34 -6.21
CA PRO A 292 -6.15 -11.67 -5.78
C PRO A 292 -6.37 -11.34 -4.31
N TRP A 293 -7.64 -11.41 -3.89
CA TRP A 293 -8.02 -11.51 -2.48
C TRP A 293 -7.47 -12.80 -1.85
N LEU A 294 -7.49 -12.87 -0.52
CA LEU A 294 -7.09 -14.08 0.19
C LEU A 294 -8.14 -15.17 -0.05
N SER A 295 -7.68 -16.39 -0.29
CA SER A 295 -8.50 -17.59 -0.12
C SER A 295 -8.79 -17.84 1.37
N GLU A 296 -9.78 -18.68 1.64
CA GLU A 296 -10.09 -19.12 3.01
C GLU A 296 -8.86 -19.73 3.72
N SER A 297 -8.10 -20.55 2.99
CA SER A 297 -6.87 -21.16 3.51
C SER A 297 -5.80 -20.12 3.87
N GLU A 298 -5.70 -19.03 3.10
CA GLU A 298 -4.80 -17.91 3.38
C GLU A 298 -5.26 -17.09 4.58
N VAL A 299 -6.57 -16.92 4.78
CA VAL A 299 -7.12 -16.29 6.00
C VAL A 299 -6.76 -17.11 7.25
N GLN A 300 -6.92 -18.43 7.19
CA GLN A 300 -6.53 -19.32 8.28
C GLN A 300 -5.03 -19.26 8.58
N GLN A 301 -4.19 -19.23 7.54
CA GLN A 301 -2.75 -19.05 7.69
C GLN A 301 -2.42 -17.70 8.33
N LEU A 302 -3.05 -16.61 7.87
CA LEU A 302 -2.84 -15.28 8.42
C LEU A 302 -3.21 -15.18 9.91
N ALA A 303 -4.28 -15.86 10.33
CA ALA A 303 -4.67 -15.94 11.73
C ALA A 303 -3.62 -16.65 12.60
N ARG A 304 -3.01 -17.74 12.08
CA ARG A 304 -1.93 -18.48 12.76
C ARG A 304 -0.64 -17.68 12.88
N LEU A 305 -0.46 -16.63 12.09
CA LEU A 305 0.69 -15.72 12.21
C LEU A 305 0.56 -14.72 13.37
N GLN A 306 -0.59 -14.69 14.08
CA GLN A 306 -0.77 -13.87 15.28
C GLN A 306 -0.33 -14.66 16.53
N PRO A 307 0.81 -14.32 17.16
CA PRO A 307 1.39 -15.15 18.21
C PRO A 307 0.55 -15.25 19.49
N ASP A 308 -0.31 -14.25 19.75
CA ASP A 308 -1.03 -14.11 21.02
C ASP A 308 -2.55 -14.40 20.92
N LEU A 309 -3.03 -14.81 19.73
CA LEU A 309 -4.45 -14.98 19.46
C LEU A 309 -4.74 -16.37 18.89
N VAL A 310 -5.65 -17.08 19.53
CA VAL A 310 -6.20 -18.34 19.01
C VAL A 310 -7.57 -18.05 18.44
N TRP A 311 -7.69 -18.20 17.11
CA TRP A 311 -8.95 -18.06 16.39
C TRP A 311 -9.53 -19.45 16.11
N PRO A 312 -10.73 -19.78 16.62
CA PRO A 312 -11.44 -21.00 16.24
C PRO A 312 -11.72 -21.05 14.74
N ASP A 313 -11.56 -22.23 14.12
CA ASP A 313 -11.78 -22.41 12.68
C ASP A 313 -13.19 -21.97 12.23
N ALA A 314 -14.22 -22.22 13.06
CA ALA A 314 -15.59 -21.75 12.79
C ALA A 314 -15.68 -20.22 12.69
N LEU A 315 -15.00 -19.49 13.58
CA LEU A 315 -14.96 -18.02 13.53
C LEU A 315 -14.14 -17.52 12.33
N LEU A 316 -13.10 -18.24 11.92
CA LEU A 316 -12.32 -17.89 10.73
C LEU A 316 -13.13 -18.11 9.44
N ALA A 317 -13.93 -19.17 9.38
CA ALA A 317 -14.85 -19.41 8.26
C ALA A 317 -15.93 -18.32 8.19
N GLU A 318 -16.50 -17.93 9.34
CA GLU A 318 -17.44 -16.80 9.41
C GLU A 318 -16.79 -15.46 9.02
N LEU A 319 -15.56 -15.20 9.49
CA LEU A 319 -14.81 -14.00 9.14
C LEU A 319 -14.51 -13.95 7.63
N TYR A 320 -14.12 -15.08 7.05
CA TYR A 320 -13.92 -15.20 5.61
C TYR A 320 -15.21 -14.96 4.84
N ALA A 321 -16.34 -15.55 5.26
CA ALA A 321 -17.64 -15.33 4.64
C ALA A 321 -18.08 -13.85 4.72
N LEU A 322 -17.76 -13.18 5.83
CA LEU A 322 -18.08 -11.77 6.04
C LEU A 322 -17.21 -10.84 5.19
N LEU A 323 -15.89 -11.09 5.11
CA LEU A 323 -14.94 -10.17 4.49
C LEU A 323 -14.51 -10.58 3.08
N LEU A 324 -14.96 -11.76 2.62
CA LEU A 324 -14.63 -12.38 1.34
C LEU A 324 -13.11 -12.47 1.09
N GLY A 325 -12.32 -12.58 2.17
CA GLY A 325 -10.86 -12.61 2.09
C GLY A 325 -10.20 -11.29 1.69
N GLN A 326 -10.85 -10.13 1.82
CA GLN A 326 -10.22 -8.84 1.58
C GLN A 326 -9.00 -8.68 2.52
N PRO A 327 -7.76 -8.54 2.01
CA PRO A 327 -6.55 -8.68 2.84
C PRO A 327 -6.41 -7.66 3.98
N TYR A 328 -6.63 -6.37 3.69
CA TYR A 328 -6.54 -5.30 4.69
C TYR A 328 -7.59 -5.45 5.78
N LEU A 329 -8.86 -5.71 5.43
CA LEU A 329 -9.94 -5.84 6.41
C LEU A 329 -9.75 -7.10 7.24
N THR A 330 -9.36 -8.21 6.63
CA THR A 330 -9.07 -9.47 7.35
C THR A 330 -7.94 -9.24 8.35
N HIS A 331 -6.84 -8.62 7.90
CA HIS A 331 -5.71 -8.29 8.77
C HIS A 331 -6.10 -7.34 9.90
N PHE A 332 -6.90 -6.31 9.59
CA PHE A 332 -7.45 -5.40 10.57
C PHE A 332 -8.28 -6.14 11.63
N SER A 333 -9.24 -6.96 11.21
CA SER A 333 -10.09 -7.75 12.09
C SER A 333 -9.32 -8.73 12.97
N LEU A 334 -8.28 -9.38 12.43
CA LEU A 334 -7.44 -10.31 13.20
C LEU A 334 -6.58 -9.61 14.26
N LEU A 335 -6.31 -8.31 14.09
CA LEU A 335 -5.54 -7.47 15.02
C LEU A 335 -6.40 -6.66 15.97
N LEU A 336 -7.71 -6.61 15.75
CA LEU A 336 -8.62 -6.12 16.77
C LEU A 336 -8.43 -7.01 18.01
N ASP A 337 -8.42 -6.39 19.19
CA ASP A 337 -8.39 -7.10 20.49
C ASP A 337 -9.81 -7.19 21.09
N PRO A 338 -10.80 -7.88 20.46
CA PRO A 338 -12.01 -8.21 21.17
C PRO A 338 -11.69 -9.48 21.96
N LYS A 339 -11.51 -9.36 23.27
CA LYS A 339 -11.71 -10.49 24.17
C LYS A 339 -13.09 -10.34 24.82
N PRO A 340 -14.05 -11.24 24.56
CA PRO A 340 -13.97 -12.43 23.69
C PRO A 340 -14.03 -12.11 22.19
N VAL A 341 -13.28 -12.90 21.40
CA VAL A 341 -13.25 -12.79 19.94
C VAL A 341 -14.60 -13.23 19.40
N SER A 342 -15.37 -12.31 18.83
CA SER A 342 -16.66 -12.59 18.22
C SER A 342 -16.86 -11.76 16.97
N ILE A 343 -17.62 -12.28 16.01
CA ILE A 343 -17.98 -11.53 14.81
C ILE A 343 -18.72 -10.24 15.19
N ALA A 344 -19.65 -10.29 16.15
CA ALA A 344 -20.35 -9.10 16.64
C ALA A 344 -19.41 -7.99 17.12
N ALA A 345 -18.30 -8.34 17.78
CA ALA A 345 -17.31 -7.35 18.20
C ALA A 345 -16.53 -6.77 17.00
N VAL A 346 -16.16 -7.60 16.02
CA VAL A 346 -15.54 -7.14 14.77
C VAL A 346 -16.46 -6.18 14.01
N GLN A 347 -17.75 -6.53 13.91
CA GLN A 347 -18.80 -5.71 13.29
C GLN A 347 -18.96 -4.37 14.02
N SER A 348 -19.05 -4.39 15.35
CA SER A 348 -19.18 -3.19 16.17
C SER A 348 -17.99 -2.24 15.97
N VAL A 349 -16.76 -2.77 15.93
CA VAL A 349 -15.57 -1.97 15.67
C VAL A 349 -15.55 -1.46 14.23
N ALA A 350 -16.00 -2.27 13.25
CA ALA A 350 -16.10 -1.83 11.86
C ALA A 350 -17.04 -0.63 11.69
N LEU A 351 -18.19 -0.66 12.36
CA LEU A 351 -19.17 0.44 12.38
C LEU A 351 -18.64 1.69 13.10
N ALA A 352 -17.78 1.51 14.11
CA ALA A 352 -17.15 2.60 14.86
C ALA A 352 -15.95 3.23 14.13
N CYS A 353 -15.30 2.51 13.21
CA CYS A 353 -14.17 3.02 12.45
C CYS A 353 -14.61 4.06 11.40
N HIS A 354 -13.71 4.98 11.03
CA HIS A 354 -13.89 5.85 9.87
C HIS A 354 -13.12 5.30 8.66
N GLY A 355 -13.55 5.64 7.43
CA GLY A 355 -12.84 5.29 6.20
C GLY A 355 -13.23 3.96 5.56
N ALA A 356 -12.30 3.35 4.83
CA ALA A 356 -12.56 2.21 3.93
C ALA A 356 -13.20 0.98 4.62
N PHE A 357 -12.87 0.74 5.90
CA PHE A 357 -13.42 -0.40 6.65
C PHE A 357 -14.92 -0.25 6.91
N ARG A 358 -15.36 0.92 7.39
CA ARG A 358 -16.79 1.22 7.58
C ARG A 358 -17.54 1.27 6.25
N THR A 359 -16.96 1.90 5.22
CA THR A 359 -17.59 1.97 3.89
C THR A 359 -17.84 0.58 3.31
N PHE A 360 -16.86 -0.32 3.41
CA PHE A 360 -17.00 -1.69 2.95
C PHE A 360 -17.98 -2.50 3.81
N TYR A 361 -17.88 -2.37 5.14
CA TYR A 361 -18.76 -3.11 6.06
C TYR A 361 -20.23 -2.73 5.89
N ASN A 362 -20.55 -1.42 5.84
CA ASN A 362 -21.93 -0.94 5.62
C ASN A 362 -22.53 -1.48 4.33
N ALA A 363 -21.70 -1.61 3.28
CA ALA A 363 -22.17 -2.15 2.02
C ALA A 363 -22.45 -3.65 2.09
N ILE A 364 -21.62 -4.39 2.80
CA ILE A 364 -21.82 -5.82 3.04
C ILE A 364 -23.10 -6.03 3.87
N GLU A 365 -23.29 -5.34 4.99
CA GLU A 365 -24.52 -5.47 5.78
C GLU A 365 -25.78 -5.27 4.93
N HIS A 366 -25.77 -4.24 4.09
CA HIS A 366 -26.91 -3.93 3.23
C HIS A 366 -27.16 -4.98 2.13
N ILE A 367 -26.11 -5.70 1.68
CA ILE A 367 -26.21 -6.85 0.78
C ILE A 367 -26.72 -8.09 1.51
N PHE A 368 -26.30 -8.28 2.77
CA PHE A 368 -26.60 -9.48 3.54
C PHE A 368 -27.98 -9.45 4.20
N ASP A 369 -28.58 -8.28 4.45
CA ASP A 369 -29.97 -8.16 4.93
C ASP A 369 -31.03 -8.44 3.85
N ASP A 370 -30.65 -8.44 2.57
CA ASP A 370 -31.53 -8.80 1.45
C ASP A 370 -31.18 -10.21 0.92
N ALA A 371 -32.08 -11.17 1.15
CA ALA A 371 -31.88 -12.57 0.76
C ALA A 371 -31.67 -12.75 -0.76
N LYS A 372 -32.22 -11.87 -1.61
CA LYS A 372 -31.99 -11.91 -3.06
C LYS A 372 -30.61 -11.37 -3.42
N LEU A 373 -30.18 -10.27 -2.79
CA LEU A 373 -28.83 -9.74 -2.99
C LEU A 373 -27.75 -10.71 -2.52
N ARG A 374 -27.97 -11.36 -1.37
CA ARG A 374 -27.08 -12.41 -0.86
C ARG A 374 -26.96 -13.58 -1.84
N TYR A 375 -28.08 -14.06 -2.39
CA TYR A 375 -28.08 -15.13 -3.40
C TYR A 375 -27.34 -14.71 -4.68
N CYS A 376 -27.60 -13.51 -5.21
CA CYS A 376 -26.96 -13.02 -6.42
C CYS A 376 -25.45 -12.77 -6.23
N ALA A 377 -25.04 -12.15 -5.12
CA ALA A 377 -23.63 -11.94 -4.79
C ALA A 377 -22.87 -13.27 -4.67
N THR A 378 -23.48 -14.27 -4.03
CA THR A 378 -22.89 -15.61 -3.89
C THR A 378 -22.77 -16.32 -5.24
N GLN A 379 -23.81 -16.27 -6.08
CA GLN A 379 -23.78 -16.87 -7.43
C GLN A 379 -22.74 -16.21 -8.35
N LEU A 380 -22.63 -14.87 -8.34
CA LEU A 380 -21.63 -14.14 -9.12
C LEU A 380 -20.21 -14.38 -8.64
N TYR A 381 -19.99 -14.39 -7.32
CA TYR A 381 -18.68 -14.72 -6.73
C TYR A 381 -18.26 -16.15 -7.11
N THR A 382 -19.19 -17.10 -7.04
CA THR A 382 -18.95 -18.52 -7.39
C THR A 382 -18.76 -18.74 -8.89
N GLN A 383 -19.46 -17.99 -9.76
CA GLN A 383 -19.30 -18.08 -11.21
C GLN A 383 -18.04 -17.38 -11.72
N GLN A 384 -17.61 -16.27 -11.11
CA GLN A 384 -16.44 -15.51 -11.56
C GLN A 384 -15.10 -16.10 -11.09
N ILE A 385 -15.05 -16.67 -9.88
CA ILE A 385 -13.84 -17.32 -9.37
C ILE A 385 -13.54 -18.63 -10.13
N ASN A 386 -14.58 -19.34 -10.56
CA ASN A 386 -14.39 -20.64 -11.19
C ASN A 386 -14.12 -20.59 -12.71
N ASN A 387 -14.45 -19.48 -13.40
CA ASN A 387 -14.49 -19.52 -14.86
C ASN A 387 -13.45 -18.67 -15.61
N GLN A 388 -12.97 -17.50 -15.14
CA GLN A 388 -11.91 -16.75 -15.87
C GLN A 388 -11.11 -15.77 -14.98
N PRO A 389 -9.75 -15.80 -15.04
CA PRO A 389 -8.90 -14.74 -14.47
C PRO A 389 -9.24 -13.37 -15.10
N GLY A 390 -9.44 -12.33 -14.27
CA GLY A 390 -9.78 -10.97 -14.72
C GLY A 390 -11.23 -10.51 -14.46
N HIS A 391 -12.10 -11.35 -13.90
CA HIS A 391 -13.49 -10.99 -13.58
C HIS A 391 -13.74 -10.48 -12.14
N TYR A 392 -12.72 -10.44 -11.28
CA TYR A 392 -12.82 -9.86 -9.92
C TYR A 392 -13.36 -8.42 -9.90
N GLU A 393 -13.17 -7.70 -11.00
CA GLU A 393 -13.66 -6.34 -11.20
C GLU A 393 -15.19 -6.27 -11.30
N ALA A 394 -15.86 -7.22 -11.95
CA ALA A 394 -17.32 -7.21 -12.04
C ALA A 394 -17.97 -7.57 -10.69
N GLY A 395 -17.36 -8.47 -9.91
CA GLY A 395 -17.72 -8.71 -8.52
C GLY A 395 -17.51 -7.47 -7.63
N TYR A 396 -16.38 -6.76 -7.80
CA TYR A 396 -16.09 -5.52 -7.06
C TYR A 396 -17.00 -4.35 -7.48
N GLN A 397 -17.26 -4.16 -8.78
CA GLN A 397 -18.16 -3.13 -9.31
C GLN A 397 -19.60 -3.43 -8.93
N LEU A 398 -20.01 -4.70 -8.90
CA LEU A 398 -21.30 -5.10 -8.36
C LEU A 398 -21.36 -4.81 -6.86
N LEU A 399 -20.34 -5.20 -6.08
CA LEU A 399 -20.28 -4.88 -4.66
C LEU A 399 -20.39 -3.37 -4.45
N LYS A 400 -19.64 -2.57 -5.21
CA LYS A 400 -19.63 -1.10 -5.21
C LYS A 400 -20.97 -0.49 -5.65
N ALA A 401 -21.62 -1.04 -6.66
CA ALA A 401 -22.95 -0.61 -7.12
C ALA A 401 -23.99 -0.91 -6.04
N LEU A 402 -23.94 -2.10 -5.44
CA LEU A 402 -24.76 -2.47 -4.29
C LEU A 402 -24.45 -1.57 -3.08
N CYS A 403 -23.18 -1.21 -2.82
CA CYS A 403 -22.78 -0.21 -1.81
C CYS A 403 -23.44 1.15 -2.07
N LEU A 404 -23.40 1.62 -3.32
CA LEU A 404 -23.88 2.95 -3.72
C LEU A 404 -25.42 3.04 -3.69
N ILE A 405 -26.10 1.95 -4.04
CA ILE A 405 -27.56 1.82 -3.95
C ILE A 405 -28.00 1.80 -2.48
N ALA A 406 -27.33 0.98 -1.67
CA ALA A 406 -27.48 0.89 -0.22
C ALA A 406 -27.28 2.23 0.50
N CYS A 407 -26.16 2.92 0.25
CA CYS A 407 -25.81 4.17 0.92
C CYS A 407 -26.68 5.38 0.50
N ASN A 408 -27.37 5.33 -0.65
CA ASN A 408 -28.22 6.43 -1.12
C ASN A 408 -29.69 6.31 -0.68
N GLY A 409 -30.05 5.29 0.12
CA GLY A 409 -31.40 5.16 0.71
C GLY A 409 -32.54 5.05 -0.30
N LYS A 410 -32.25 4.83 -1.59
CA LYS A 410 -33.28 4.56 -2.60
C LYS A 410 -33.62 3.08 -2.52
N LEU A 411 -34.81 2.78 -2.02
CA LEU A 411 -35.48 1.50 -2.25
C LEU A 411 -35.68 1.35 -3.76
N ILE A 412 -34.75 0.63 -4.40
CA ILE A 412 -34.89 0.29 -5.81
C ILE A 412 -35.58 -1.08 -5.90
N ASP A 413 -36.63 -1.17 -6.71
CA ASP A 413 -37.40 -2.38 -6.97
C ASP A 413 -36.53 -3.51 -7.55
N SER A 414 -36.86 -4.75 -7.16
CA SER A 414 -36.36 -6.03 -7.67
C SER A 414 -36.21 -6.15 -9.19
N SER A 415 -36.99 -5.40 -9.96
CA SER A 415 -36.88 -5.32 -11.43
C SER A 415 -35.59 -4.64 -11.92
N PHE A 416 -35.06 -3.67 -11.18
CA PHE A 416 -33.82 -2.96 -11.52
C PHE A 416 -32.58 -3.83 -11.35
N TYR A 417 -32.56 -4.63 -10.27
CA TYR A 417 -31.49 -5.59 -10.02
C TYR A 417 -31.43 -6.63 -11.14
N SER A 418 -32.57 -7.16 -11.56
CA SER A 418 -32.64 -8.12 -12.67
C SER A 418 -32.06 -7.56 -13.97
N ASN A 419 -32.29 -6.27 -14.24
CA ASN A 419 -31.77 -5.57 -15.41
C ASN A 419 -30.25 -5.32 -15.34
N ILE A 420 -29.72 -4.92 -14.17
CA ILE A 420 -28.27 -4.83 -13.93
C ILE A 420 -27.60 -6.22 -14.03
N PHE A 421 -28.24 -7.27 -13.54
CA PHE A 421 -27.67 -8.62 -13.61
C PHE A 421 -27.66 -9.16 -15.04
N GLU A 422 -28.71 -8.94 -15.82
CA GLU A 422 -28.73 -9.28 -17.25
C GLU A 422 -27.69 -8.49 -18.04
N GLN A 423 -27.51 -7.21 -17.73
CA GLN A 423 -26.53 -6.36 -18.40
C GLN A 423 -25.08 -6.72 -17.99
N LEU A 424 -24.81 -7.05 -16.71
CA LEU A 424 -23.49 -7.51 -16.25
C LEU A 424 -23.10 -8.86 -16.85
N ALA A 425 -24.08 -9.73 -17.12
CA ALA A 425 -23.88 -10.99 -17.81
C ALA A 425 -23.55 -10.80 -19.32
N GLN A 426 -23.92 -9.66 -19.90
CA GLN A 426 -23.65 -9.30 -21.29
C GLN A 426 -22.35 -8.48 -21.47
N GLY A 427 -21.74 -7.99 -20.39
CA GLY A 427 -20.50 -7.21 -20.41
C GLY A 427 -20.45 -6.16 -19.29
N PRO A 428 -19.36 -5.37 -19.19
CA PRO A 428 -19.29 -4.27 -18.21
C PRO A 428 -20.35 -3.19 -18.53
N ILE A 429 -21.14 -2.82 -17.52
CA ILE A 429 -22.18 -1.78 -17.62
C ILE A 429 -21.55 -0.39 -17.41
N GLU A 430 -21.93 0.58 -18.25
CA GLU A 430 -21.78 2.00 -17.93
C GLU A 430 -22.93 2.41 -16.98
N LEU A 431 -22.61 2.64 -15.71
CA LEU A 431 -23.54 3.15 -14.69
C LEU A 431 -23.69 4.68 -14.77
#